data_AF-A0A437CMY0-F1
#
_entry.id   AF-A0A437CMY0-F1
#
_cell.length_a   1.000
_cell.length_b   1.000
_cell.length_c   1.000
_cell.angle_alpha   90.00
_cell.angle_beta   90.00
_cell.angle_gamma   90.00
#
_symmetry.space_group_name_H-M   'P 1'
#
loop_
_entity.id
_entity.type
_entity.pdbx_description
1 polymer ?
#
loop_
_entity_poly.entity_id
_entity_poly.type
_entity_poly.pdbx_seq_one_letter_code
_entity_poly.pdbx_strand_id
1 'polypeptide(L)'
;MESFVLFRGSKRLTLKEDDMTAEKISRIFQVQGPSLFITDDNNVALFPEASGHFNSSALVGRGHYEVHGENIYMGESATAAPATAPQVRFAFHRPPSAAAGSATAHGHTRAAKTFQRNIFIAEVVDGKLETRKTLTVRFSEFEASVTGMTNKVSSDFDEEYSLVLTDGQGNRLVDSEGTRGSTFWKQNSRKIFAVKEEDLLQLQVSKRRRLSRREDGGLIDVLDKIEEVVLAAQGLQDVSSTMKDLMDMVSSNIRRVFLSEAQAAAVKQAFTCIICQGPVVEPMVSTCCQSLIGCRSCTEEWQKNSIFCPKCRADDFGHNMQRLTGISDALSVFKDLLWE
;
A
#
# COMPACT_ATOMS: atom_id res chain seq x y z
N MET A 1 8.23 -27.12 1.50
CA MET A 1 8.99 -26.08 0.78
C MET A 1 8.02 -24.96 0.50
N GLU A 2 8.26 -23.79 1.06
CA GLU A 2 7.37 -22.65 0.90
C GLU A 2 7.43 -22.11 -0.52
N SER A 3 6.29 -21.65 -1.00
CA SER A 3 6.13 -21.13 -2.36
C SER A 3 5.41 -19.79 -2.31
N PHE A 4 5.84 -18.84 -3.12
CA PHE A 4 5.37 -17.46 -3.12
C PHE A 4 4.87 -17.09 -4.52
N VAL A 5 3.81 -16.30 -4.59
CA VAL A 5 3.22 -15.91 -5.88
C VAL A 5 3.57 -14.47 -6.19
N LEU A 6 4.36 -14.26 -7.24
CA LEU A 6 4.74 -12.92 -7.69
C LEU A 6 3.95 -12.54 -8.93
N PHE A 7 3.55 -11.29 -9.04
CA PHE A 7 2.86 -10.78 -10.23
C PHE A 7 3.22 -9.33 -10.54
N ARG A 8 3.09 -8.94 -11.81
CA ARG A 8 3.19 -7.56 -12.27
C ARG A 8 2.35 -7.42 -13.52
N GLY A 9 1.31 -6.60 -13.47
CA GLY A 9 0.30 -6.53 -14.52
C GLY A 9 -0.29 -7.91 -14.83
N SER A 10 -0.08 -8.42 -16.04
CA SER A 10 -0.59 -9.73 -16.47
C SER A 10 0.37 -10.91 -16.24
N LYS A 11 1.63 -10.64 -15.90
CA LYS A 11 2.63 -11.70 -15.61
C LYS A 11 2.43 -12.16 -14.17
N ARG A 12 2.34 -13.48 -13.97
CA ARG A 12 2.22 -14.12 -12.65
C ARG A 12 3.04 -15.40 -12.63
N LEU A 13 3.79 -15.61 -11.55
CA LEU A 13 4.68 -16.76 -11.38
C LEU A 13 4.66 -17.23 -9.93
N THR A 14 4.92 -18.51 -9.71
CA THR A 14 5.12 -19.08 -8.38
C THR A 14 6.59 -19.47 -8.22
N LEU A 15 7.24 -18.92 -7.21
CA LEU A 15 8.65 -19.14 -6.90
C LEU A 15 8.80 -19.88 -5.57
N LYS A 16 9.87 -20.65 -5.43
CA LYS A 16 10.29 -21.21 -4.15
C LYS A 16 11.16 -20.21 -3.41
N GLU A 17 11.37 -20.42 -2.12
CA GLU A 17 12.25 -19.61 -1.27
C GLU A 17 13.64 -19.38 -1.90
N ASP A 18 14.29 -20.44 -2.39
CA ASP A 18 15.61 -20.38 -3.06
C ASP A 18 15.60 -19.57 -4.38
N ASP A 19 14.43 -19.28 -4.92
CA ASP A 19 14.25 -18.50 -6.14
C ASP A 19 13.85 -17.03 -5.87
N MET A 20 13.60 -16.67 -4.61
CA MET A 20 13.25 -15.30 -4.17
C MET A 20 14.48 -14.38 -4.17
N THR A 21 15.04 -14.15 -5.34
CA THR A 21 16.21 -13.29 -5.56
C THR A 21 15.91 -12.16 -6.52
N ALA A 22 16.52 -11.00 -6.26
CA ALA A 22 16.38 -9.83 -7.10
C ALA A 22 16.82 -10.10 -8.54
N GLU A 23 17.88 -10.85 -8.75
CA GLU A 23 18.38 -11.21 -10.08
C GLU A 23 17.36 -12.03 -10.90
N LYS A 24 16.80 -13.09 -10.30
CA LYS A 24 15.79 -13.92 -11.00
C LYS A 24 14.52 -13.12 -11.26
N ILE A 25 14.01 -12.42 -10.25
CA ILE A 25 12.76 -11.66 -10.33
C ILE A 25 12.90 -10.52 -11.35
N SER A 26 14.00 -9.77 -11.32
CA SER A 26 14.27 -8.68 -12.27
C SER A 26 14.27 -9.15 -13.72
N ARG A 27 14.92 -10.28 -14.02
CA ARG A 27 14.92 -10.89 -15.37
C ARG A 27 13.54 -11.32 -15.82
N ILE A 28 12.78 -11.97 -14.95
CA ILE A 28 11.44 -12.51 -15.27
C ILE A 28 10.45 -11.37 -15.56
N PHE A 29 10.44 -10.37 -14.68
CA PHE A 29 9.50 -9.25 -14.76
C PHE A 29 10.02 -8.09 -15.62
N GLN A 30 11.24 -8.19 -16.15
CA GLN A 30 11.93 -7.21 -17.01
C GLN A 30 12.04 -5.84 -16.33
N VAL A 31 12.43 -5.87 -15.06
CA VAL A 31 12.65 -4.66 -14.24
C VAL A 31 14.12 -4.53 -13.89
N GLN A 32 14.58 -3.31 -13.65
CA GLN A 32 15.95 -3.09 -13.22
C GLN A 32 16.13 -3.58 -11.79
N GLY A 33 17.15 -4.43 -11.54
CA GLY A 33 17.46 -4.95 -10.21
C GLY A 33 17.59 -3.86 -9.13
N PRO A 34 18.28 -2.72 -9.38
CA PRO A 34 18.43 -1.65 -8.39
C PRO A 34 17.13 -0.94 -7.97
N SER A 35 16.07 -1.00 -8.78
CA SER A 35 14.76 -0.41 -8.46
C SER A 35 13.70 -1.44 -8.09
N LEU A 36 14.08 -2.71 -8.00
CA LEU A 36 13.18 -3.82 -7.68
C LEU A 36 12.78 -3.79 -6.20
N PHE A 37 11.48 -3.83 -5.96
CA PHE A 37 10.89 -4.18 -4.66
C PHE A 37 9.57 -4.91 -4.89
N ILE A 38 9.07 -5.59 -3.86
CA ILE A 38 7.77 -6.27 -3.92
C ILE A 38 6.83 -5.73 -2.85
N THR A 39 5.53 -5.75 -3.08
CA THR A 39 4.52 -5.37 -2.07
C THR A 39 3.59 -6.53 -1.79
N ASP A 40 3.24 -6.73 -0.52
CA ASP A 40 2.22 -7.70 -0.11
C ASP A 40 0.78 -7.17 -0.31
N ASP A 41 -0.21 -7.97 0.10
CA ASP A 41 -1.64 -7.60 0.04
C ASP A 41 -2.00 -6.39 0.93
N ASN A 42 -1.16 -6.04 1.90
CA ASN A 42 -1.32 -4.86 2.77
C ASN A 42 -0.55 -3.63 2.24
N ASN A 43 0.05 -3.71 1.05
CA ASN A 43 0.92 -2.70 0.45
C ASN A 43 2.21 -2.42 1.24
N VAL A 44 2.68 -3.39 2.04
CA VAL A 44 3.98 -3.30 2.70
C VAL A 44 5.07 -3.62 1.70
N ALA A 45 5.98 -2.66 1.47
CA ALA A 45 7.10 -2.82 0.55
C ALA A 45 8.24 -3.63 1.20
N LEU A 46 8.68 -4.65 0.49
CA LEU A 46 9.82 -5.50 0.82
C LEU A 46 10.91 -5.26 -0.21
N PHE A 47 12.14 -5.05 0.27
CA PHE A 47 13.31 -4.80 -0.56
C PHE A 47 14.27 -5.99 -0.46
N PRO A 48 15.01 -6.30 -1.53
CA PRO A 48 16.06 -7.30 -1.45
C PRO A 48 17.18 -6.82 -0.51
N GLU A 49 17.76 -7.76 0.23
CA GLU A 49 18.94 -7.50 1.06
C GLU A 49 20.18 -7.26 0.20
N ALA A 50 21.30 -6.84 0.81
CA ALA A 50 22.57 -6.66 0.11
C ALA A 50 23.08 -7.94 -0.59
N SER A 51 22.63 -9.11 -0.13
CA SER A 51 22.88 -10.42 -0.74
C SER A 51 22.06 -10.67 -2.03
N GLY A 52 21.13 -9.76 -2.37
CA GLY A 52 20.19 -9.90 -3.47
C GLY A 52 19.00 -10.82 -3.17
N HIS A 53 18.87 -11.34 -1.95
CA HIS A 53 17.75 -12.21 -1.55
C HIS A 53 16.67 -11.41 -0.82
N PHE A 54 15.42 -11.86 -0.93
CA PHE A 54 14.35 -11.36 -0.06
C PHE A 54 14.36 -12.14 1.25
N ASN A 55 14.26 -11.42 2.37
CA ASN A 55 14.28 -12.03 3.69
C ASN A 55 13.06 -12.94 3.89
N SER A 56 13.28 -14.24 4.09
CA SER A 56 12.19 -15.22 4.20
C SER A 56 11.34 -15.05 5.45
N SER A 57 11.87 -14.46 6.53
CA SER A 57 11.09 -14.15 7.73
C SER A 57 10.09 -13.01 7.52
N ALA A 58 10.31 -12.17 6.50
CA ALA A 58 9.38 -11.12 6.08
C ALA A 58 8.36 -11.60 5.03
N LEU A 59 8.53 -12.83 4.53
CA LEU A 59 7.60 -13.44 3.60
C LEU A 59 6.57 -14.30 4.35
N VAL A 60 5.34 -14.25 3.89
CA VAL A 60 4.25 -15.10 4.36
C VAL A 60 4.16 -16.29 3.42
N GLY A 61 4.22 -17.51 3.95
CA GLY A 61 4.10 -18.72 3.15
C GLY A 61 2.83 -18.71 2.30
N ARG A 62 2.95 -18.96 0.99
CA ARG A 62 1.87 -18.85 -0.01
C ARG A 62 1.30 -17.44 -0.21
N GLY A 63 2.01 -16.40 0.24
CA GLY A 63 1.67 -15.00 0.03
C GLY A 63 1.70 -14.59 -1.45
N HIS A 64 0.98 -13.50 -1.73
CA HIS A 64 0.92 -12.86 -3.04
C HIS A 64 1.67 -11.54 -2.98
N TYR A 65 2.53 -11.31 -3.98
CA TYR A 65 3.43 -10.17 -4.01
C TYR A 65 3.39 -9.50 -5.38
N GLU A 66 3.12 -8.19 -5.40
CA GLU A 66 3.23 -7.40 -6.61
C GLU A 66 4.68 -6.94 -6.79
N VAL A 67 5.21 -7.03 -8.02
CA VAL A 67 6.60 -6.72 -8.36
C VAL A 67 6.69 -5.32 -8.99
N HIS A 68 7.46 -4.46 -8.33
CA HIS A 68 7.68 -3.07 -8.72
C HIS A 68 9.12 -2.85 -9.20
N GLY A 69 9.36 -1.74 -9.89
CA GLY A 69 10.67 -1.36 -10.42
C GLY A 69 10.61 -0.80 -11.83
N GLU A 70 11.66 -0.08 -12.22
CA GLU A 70 11.78 0.53 -13.54
C GLU A 70 11.93 -0.54 -14.62
N ASN A 71 11.34 -0.33 -15.80
CA ASN A 71 11.50 -1.28 -16.89
C ASN A 71 12.94 -1.24 -17.43
N ILE A 72 13.44 -2.40 -17.84
CA ILE A 72 14.67 -2.48 -18.64
C ILE A 72 14.29 -2.02 -20.05
N TYR A 73 14.50 -0.74 -20.37
CA TYR A 73 14.42 -0.26 -21.74
C TYR A 73 15.60 -0.87 -22.52
N MET A 74 15.33 -1.85 -23.39
CA MET A 74 16.28 -2.16 -24.46
C MET A 74 16.16 -1.07 -25.52
N GLY A 75 16.92 0.00 -25.34
CA GLY A 75 17.08 1.05 -26.34
C GLY A 75 18.07 0.63 -27.42
N GLU A 76 17.71 0.90 -28.67
CA GLU A 76 18.58 0.92 -29.84
C GLU A 76 19.89 1.67 -29.57
N SER A 77 20.96 1.19 -30.20
CA SER A 77 22.31 1.73 -30.09
C SER A 77 22.38 3.21 -30.50
N ALA A 78 23.00 4.04 -29.66
CA ALA A 78 23.71 5.24 -30.10
C ALA A 78 24.92 5.49 -29.18
N THR A 79 26.03 5.79 -29.84
CA THR A 79 27.40 5.98 -29.38
C THR A 79 27.63 7.19 -28.46
N ALA A 80 28.55 7.04 -27.49
CA ALA A 80 29.68 7.94 -27.13
C ALA A 80 29.93 8.01 -25.61
N ALA A 81 31.22 8.10 -25.25
CA ALA A 81 31.82 7.79 -23.94
C ALA A 81 31.89 8.99 -22.96
N PRO A 82 32.78 9.00 -21.94
CA PRO A 82 32.49 8.62 -20.56
C PRO A 82 32.55 9.81 -19.58
N ALA A 83 31.88 9.69 -18.42
CA ALA A 83 32.41 10.06 -17.09
C ALA A 83 31.30 10.46 -16.09
N THR A 84 31.58 10.09 -14.84
CA THR A 84 31.16 10.69 -13.56
C THR A 84 29.70 10.57 -13.14
N ALA A 85 29.52 9.87 -12.01
CA ALA A 85 28.32 9.91 -11.18
C ALA A 85 27.88 11.35 -10.93
N PRO A 86 26.55 11.62 -10.90
CA PRO A 86 25.98 11.97 -9.60
C PRO A 86 24.50 11.58 -9.37
N GLN A 87 24.19 11.41 -8.08
CA GLN A 87 22.97 11.82 -7.38
C GLN A 87 21.62 11.16 -7.73
N VAL A 88 21.12 10.42 -6.75
CA VAL A 88 19.72 9.99 -6.59
C VAL A 88 18.82 11.23 -6.59
N ARG A 89 18.16 11.49 -7.71
CA ARG A 89 16.98 12.38 -7.80
C ARG A 89 15.76 11.50 -7.95
N PHE A 90 14.89 11.53 -6.95
CA PHE A 90 13.52 11.02 -7.06
C PHE A 90 12.69 11.98 -7.92
N ALA A 91 12.07 11.46 -8.97
CA ALA A 91 10.98 12.12 -9.69
C ALA A 91 10.01 11.07 -10.23
N PHE A 92 8.72 11.22 -9.94
CA PHE A 92 7.67 10.42 -10.56
C PHE A 92 7.43 10.93 -11.99
N HIS A 93 8.00 10.25 -12.98
CA HIS A 93 7.63 10.43 -14.38
C HIS A 93 6.85 9.21 -14.89
N ARG A 94 5.60 9.47 -15.25
CA ARG A 94 4.71 8.58 -16.01
C ARG A 94 5.24 8.48 -17.46
N PRO A 95 5.49 7.30 -18.03
CA PRO A 95 5.79 7.20 -19.45
C PRO A 95 4.50 7.39 -20.28
N PRO A 96 4.56 8.16 -21.38
CA PRO A 96 3.49 8.25 -22.35
C PRO A 96 3.39 6.96 -23.19
N SER A 97 2.16 6.53 -23.46
CA SER A 97 1.87 5.49 -24.45
C SER A 97 1.83 6.14 -25.83
N ALA A 98 2.66 5.65 -26.76
CA ALA A 98 2.54 5.95 -28.18
C ALA A 98 2.47 4.63 -28.96
N ALA A 99 1.39 4.48 -29.72
CA ALA A 99 1.16 3.39 -30.66
C ALA A 99 1.75 3.69 -32.04
N ALA A 100 1.71 2.65 -32.89
CA ALA A 100 1.99 2.55 -34.34
C ALA A 100 3.43 2.15 -34.72
N GLY A 101 3.69 1.08 -35.48
CA GLY A 101 2.75 0.15 -36.12
C GLY A 101 3.41 -1.01 -36.89
N SER A 102 2.53 -1.84 -37.43
CA SER A 102 2.62 -2.77 -38.57
C SER A 102 3.60 -3.96 -38.59
N ALA A 103 2.94 -5.13 -38.62
CA ALA A 103 3.09 -6.24 -39.56
C ALA A 103 3.95 -7.47 -39.22
N THR A 104 3.21 -8.60 -39.19
CA THR A 104 3.55 -9.99 -39.56
C THR A 104 4.56 -10.78 -38.72
N ALA A 105 4.08 -11.79 -38.00
CA ALA A 105 4.51 -13.19 -38.11
C ALA A 105 3.67 -14.09 -37.19
N HIS A 106 3.45 -15.33 -37.63
CA HIS A 106 2.50 -16.31 -37.08
C HIS A 106 2.98 -16.92 -35.75
N GLY A 107 2.05 -17.31 -34.87
CA GLY A 107 2.33 -18.28 -33.81
C GLY A 107 1.39 -18.22 -32.61
N HIS A 108 0.41 -19.12 -32.57
CA HIS A 108 -0.46 -19.50 -31.45
C HIS A 108 -1.40 -18.42 -30.87
N THR A 109 -2.65 -18.43 -31.35
CA THR A 109 -3.78 -17.72 -30.75
C THR A 109 -4.10 -18.28 -29.37
N ARG A 110 -3.46 -17.73 -28.34
CA ARG A 110 -3.93 -17.86 -26.96
C ARG A 110 -5.34 -17.25 -26.91
N ALA A 111 -6.36 -18.06 -26.61
CA ALA A 111 -7.74 -17.59 -26.55
C ALA A 111 -7.82 -16.29 -25.75
N ALA A 112 -8.32 -15.22 -26.37
CA ALA A 112 -8.43 -13.92 -25.72
C ALA A 112 -9.24 -14.08 -24.43
N LYS A 113 -8.72 -13.60 -23.31
CA LYS A 113 -9.41 -13.66 -22.02
C LYS A 113 -10.74 -12.91 -22.16
N THR A 114 -11.85 -13.63 -22.07
CA THR A 114 -13.20 -13.06 -22.10
C THR A 114 -13.74 -12.85 -20.70
N PHE A 115 -14.51 -11.80 -20.53
CA PHE A 115 -15.21 -11.40 -19.32
C PHE A 115 -16.72 -11.45 -19.56
N GLN A 116 -17.49 -11.36 -18.48
CA GLN A 116 -18.95 -11.32 -18.54
C GLN A 116 -19.47 -10.17 -17.70
N ARG A 117 -20.51 -9.50 -18.20
CA ARG A 117 -21.21 -8.43 -17.49
C ARG A 117 -22.70 -8.50 -17.72
N ASN A 118 -23.46 -8.42 -16.63
CA ASN A 118 -24.89 -8.18 -16.68
C ASN A 118 -25.18 -6.70 -16.98
N ILE A 119 -25.93 -6.46 -18.05
CA ILE A 119 -26.48 -5.16 -18.44
C ILE A 119 -28.01 -5.26 -18.35
N PHE A 120 -28.63 -4.29 -17.70
CA PHE A 120 -30.07 -4.27 -17.47
C PHE A 120 -30.75 -3.49 -18.59
N ILE A 121 -31.54 -4.16 -19.42
CA ILE A 121 -32.43 -3.48 -20.36
C ILE A 121 -33.55 -2.85 -19.53
N ALA A 122 -33.68 -1.54 -19.59
CA ALA A 122 -34.65 -0.79 -18.81
C ALA A 122 -35.50 0.15 -19.65
N GLU A 123 -36.71 0.36 -19.14
CA GLU A 123 -37.69 1.33 -19.64
C GLU A 123 -37.90 2.41 -18.58
N VAL A 124 -38.41 3.57 -18.99
CA VAL A 124 -38.69 4.67 -18.07
C VAL A 124 -40.16 4.62 -17.66
N VAL A 125 -40.40 4.23 -16.41
CA VAL A 125 -41.74 4.17 -15.79
C VAL A 125 -41.79 5.20 -14.67
N ASP A 126 -42.76 6.12 -14.72
CA ASP A 126 -42.93 7.20 -13.72
C ASP A 126 -41.67 8.04 -13.41
N GLY A 127 -40.81 8.21 -14.43
CA GLY A 127 -39.55 8.93 -14.31
C GLY A 127 -38.47 8.17 -13.54
N LYS A 128 -38.54 6.84 -13.50
CA LYS A 128 -37.53 5.93 -12.95
C LYS A 128 -37.16 4.86 -13.97
N LEU A 129 -35.94 4.35 -13.87
CA LEU A 129 -35.48 3.21 -14.67
C LEU A 129 -35.97 1.91 -14.03
N GLU A 130 -36.80 1.16 -14.75
CA GLU A 130 -37.25 -0.16 -14.33
C GLU A 130 -36.64 -1.24 -15.22
N THR A 131 -36.11 -2.29 -14.60
CA THR A 131 -35.45 -3.39 -15.32
C THR A 131 -36.51 -4.29 -15.96
N ARG A 132 -36.53 -4.33 -17.30
CA ARG A 132 -37.37 -5.28 -18.05
C ARG A 132 -36.68 -6.62 -18.26
N LYS A 133 -35.38 -6.59 -18.60
CA LYS A 133 -34.58 -7.78 -18.89
C LYS A 133 -33.14 -7.59 -18.43
N THR A 134 -32.48 -8.68 -18.07
CA THR A 134 -31.04 -8.69 -17.80
C THR A 134 -30.34 -9.45 -18.92
N LEU A 135 -29.33 -8.84 -19.53
CA LEU A 135 -28.50 -9.41 -20.59
C LEU A 135 -27.08 -9.66 -20.07
N THR A 136 -26.58 -10.89 -20.18
CA THR A 136 -25.19 -11.21 -19.84
C THR A 136 -24.32 -11.10 -21.08
N VAL A 137 -23.60 -9.99 -21.20
CA VAL A 137 -22.70 -9.70 -22.32
C VAL A 137 -21.33 -10.31 -22.07
N ARG A 138 -20.81 -11.05 -23.06
CA ARG A 138 -19.41 -11.52 -23.07
C ARG A 138 -18.54 -10.57 -23.89
N PHE A 139 -17.43 -10.13 -23.30
CA PHE A 139 -16.55 -9.14 -23.90
C PHE A 139 -15.07 -9.41 -23.57
N SER A 140 -14.17 -9.05 -24.48
CA SER A 140 -12.72 -9.06 -24.29
C SER A 140 -12.22 -7.71 -23.77
N GLU A 141 -10.93 -7.64 -23.41
CA GLU A 141 -10.32 -6.36 -23.00
C GLU A 141 -10.43 -5.28 -24.10
N PHE A 142 -10.34 -5.66 -25.37
CA PHE A 142 -10.44 -4.74 -26.50
C PHE A 142 -11.88 -4.21 -26.70
N GLU A 143 -12.88 -5.01 -26.37
CA GLU A 143 -14.30 -4.64 -26.48
C GLU A 143 -14.80 -3.87 -25.25
N ALA A 144 -14.00 -3.79 -24.19
CA ALA A 144 -14.33 -3.16 -22.92
C ALA A 144 -14.34 -1.62 -23.04
N SER A 145 -15.24 -1.06 -23.84
CA SER A 145 -15.49 0.37 -24.00
C SER A 145 -17.00 0.61 -24.04
N VAL A 146 -17.45 1.85 -23.86
CA VAL A 146 -18.89 2.14 -23.94
C VAL A 146 -19.42 1.75 -25.30
N THR A 147 -18.72 2.12 -26.38
CA THR A 147 -19.09 1.76 -27.76
C THR A 147 -19.11 0.25 -27.98
N GLY A 148 -18.07 -0.47 -27.53
CA GLY A 148 -17.98 -1.91 -27.70
C GLY A 148 -19.10 -2.66 -26.97
N MET A 149 -19.39 -2.24 -25.73
CA MET A 149 -20.47 -2.82 -24.93
C MET A 149 -21.85 -2.47 -25.49
N THR A 150 -22.08 -1.23 -25.95
CA THR A 150 -23.34 -0.86 -26.62
C THR A 150 -23.56 -1.73 -27.86
N ASN A 151 -22.54 -1.89 -28.71
CA ASN A 151 -22.65 -2.71 -29.92
C ASN A 151 -23.00 -4.17 -29.60
N LYS A 152 -22.42 -4.74 -28.54
CA LYS A 152 -22.76 -6.09 -28.06
C LYS A 152 -24.19 -6.18 -27.57
N VAL A 153 -24.62 -5.21 -26.77
CA VAL A 153 -26.00 -5.16 -26.27
C VAL A 153 -26.97 -5.05 -27.44
N SER A 154 -26.73 -4.17 -28.41
CA SER A 154 -27.56 -4.03 -29.61
C SER A 154 -27.53 -5.26 -30.52
N SER A 155 -26.41 -6.01 -30.57
CA SER A 155 -26.35 -7.25 -31.36
C SER A 155 -27.12 -8.40 -30.71
N ASP A 156 -27.09 -8.48 -29.38
CA ASP A 156 -27.76 -9.53 -28.60
C ASP A 156 -29.23 -9.17 -28.28
N PHE A 157 -29.59 -7.90 -28.40
CA PHE A 157 -30.92 -7.37 -28.22
C PHE A 157 -31.52 -7.06 -29.59
N ASP A 158 -32.20 -8.07 -30.14
CA ASP A 158 -32.83 -8.15 -31.47
C ASP A 158 -34.01 -7.16 -31.64
N GLU A 159 -33.78 -5.88 -31.38
CA GLU A 159 -34.71 -4.79 -31.65
C GLU A 159 -33.97 -3.64 -32.38
N GLU A 160 -34.62 -3.04 -33.38
CA GLU A 160 -34.08 -1.98 -34.27
C GLU A 160 -33.92 -0.60 -33.57
N TYR A 161 -33.71 -0.56 -32.26
CA TYR A 161 -33.66 0.68 -31.48
C TYR A 161 -32.23 1.10 -31.14
N SER A 162 -31.98 2.42 -31.22
CA SER A 162 -30.75 3.05 -30.69
C SER A 162 -30.74 2.93 -29.17
N LEU A 163 -29.92 2.01 -28.65
CA LEU A 163 -29.72 1.82 -27.22
C LEU A 163 -28.58 2.71 -26.71
N VAL A 164 -28.80 3.29 -25.54
CA VAL A 164 -27.83 4.10 -24.82
C VAL A 164 -27.56 3.47 -23.46
N LEU A 165 -26.28 3.33 -23.12
CA LEU A 165 -25.88 2.85 -21.80
C LEU A 165 -25.90 3.99 -20.77
N THR A 166 -26.49 3.73 -19.61
CA THR A 166 -26.56 4.68 -18.49
C THR A 166 -26.08 4.06 -17.19
N ASP A 167 -25.71 4.92 -16.24
CA ASP A 167 -25.52 4.53 -14.84
C ASP A 167 -26.87 4.24 -14.15
N GLY A 168 -26.82 3.86 -12.88
CA GLY A 168 -28.03 3.59 -12.08
C GLY A 168 -28.89 4.81 -11.76
N GLN A 169 -28.43 6.02 -12.07
CA GLN A 169 -29.18 7.26 -11.93
C GLN A 169 -29.79 7.72 -13.26
N GLY A 170 -29.54 7.01 -14.36
CA GLY A 170 -29.97 7.38 -15.70
C GLY A 170 -29.15 8.50 -16.32
N ASN A 171 -27.87 8.61 -15.97
CA ASN A 171 -26.91 9.46 -16.69
C ASN A 171 -26.24 8.65 -17.79
N ARG A 172 -26.14 9.23 -19.00
CA ARG A 172 -25.46 8.60 -20.15
C ARG A 172 -24.00 8.31 -19.82
N LEU A 173 -23.56 7.08 -20.07
CA LEU A 173 -22.15 6.74 -20.02
C LEU A 173 -21.45 7.32 -21.26
N VAL A 174 -20.33 8.00 -21.02
CA VAL A 174 -19.49 8.59 -22.07
C VAL A 174 -18.25 7.73 -22.23
N ASP A 175 -17.83 7.47 -23.47
CA ASP A 175 -16.57 6.77 -23.72
C ASP A 175 -15.40 7.68 -23.34
N SER A 176 -14.61 7.24 -22.37
CA SER A 176 -13.49 7.97 -21.80
C SER A 176 -12.46 6.97 -21.27
N GLU A 177 -11.28 7.44 -20.88
CA GLU A 177 -10.28 6.57 -20.26
C GLU A 177 -10.84 5.83 -19.02
N GLY A 178 -11.70 6.48 -18.23
CA GLY A 178 -12.30 5.90 -17.02
C GLY A 178 -13.42 4.89 -17.26
N THR A 179 -13.95 4.79 -18.48
CA THR A 179 -15.00 3.84 -18.88
C THR A 179 -14.49 2.76 -19.84
N ARG A 180 -13.16 2.71 -20.05
CA ARG A 180 -12.45 1.72 -20.84
C ARG A 180 -11.74 0.69 -19.97
N GLY A 181 -11.55 -0.50 -20.54
CA GLY A 181 -10.89 -1.63 -19.90
C GLY A 181 -11.82 -2.44 -18.99
N SER A 182 -11.47 -3.71 -18.79
CA SER A 182 -12.36 -4.65 -18.10
C SER A 182 -12.55 -4.34 -16.61
N THR A 183 -11.67 -3.56 -15.99
CA THR A 183 -11.77 -3.12 -14.59
C THR A 183 -13.06 -2.36 -14.32
N PHE A 184 -13.43 -1.42 -15.19
CA PHE A 184 -14.68 -0.67 -15.08
C PHE A 184 -15.90 -1.61 -15.21
N TRP A 185 -15.90 -2.44 -16.25
CA TRP A 185 -17.05 -3.27 -16.63
C TRP A 185 -17.29 -4.48 -15.73
N LYS A 186 -16.27 -4.96 -15.01
CA LYS A 186 -16.39 -6.12 -14.10
C LYS A 186 -16.88 -5.76 -12.70
N GLN A 187 -16.99 -4.46 -12.36
CA GLN A 187 -17.36 -4.04 -11.02
C GLN A 187 -18.84 -4.31 -10.72
N ASN A 188 -19.17 -5.40 -10.03
CA ASN A 188 -20.56 -5.86 -9.80
C ASN A 188 -21.47 -4.86 -9.06
N SER A 189 -20.91 -3.94 -8.27
CA SER A 189 -21.69 -2.93 -7.54
C SER A 189 -22.26 -1.82 -8.44
N ARG A 190 -21.71 -1.60 -9.64
CA ARG A 190 -22.21 -0.58 -10.57
C ARG A 190 -23.37 -1.13 -11.40
N LYS A 191 -24.59 -0.63 -11.22
CA LYS A 191 -25.68 -0.97 -12.15
C LYS A 191 -25.49 -0.21 -13.47
N ILE A 192 -25.52 -0.95 -14.57
CA ILE A 192 -25.45 -0.40 -15.92
C ILE A 192 -26.74 -0.78 -16.63
N PHE A 193 -27.43 0.24 -17.13
CA PHE A 193 -28.68 0.09 -17.85
C PHE A 193 -28.46 0.34 -19.34
N ALA A 194 -29.18 -0.39 -20.18
CA ALA A 194 -29.37 -0.05 -21.58
C ALA A 194 -30.81 0.43 -21.75
N VAL A 195 -30.96 1.64 -22.25
CA VAL A 195 -32.24 2.34 -22.34
C VAL A 195 -32.40 2.87 -23.76
N LYS A 196 -33.62 2.93 -24.28
CA LYS A 196 -33.88 3.57 -25.57
C LYS A 196 -33.55 5.06 -25.48
N GLU A 197 -32.98 5.61 -26.53
CA GLU A 197 -32.60 7.03 -26.56
C GLU A 197 -33.81 7.97 -26.34
N GLU A 198 -34.98 7.58 -26.85
CA GLU A 198 -36.25 8.29 -26.63
C GLU A 198 -36.68 8.33 -25.15
N ASP A 199 -36.59 7.20 -24.45
CA ASP A 199 -36.95 7.09 -23.02
C ASP A 199 -36.00 7.91 -22.15
N LEU A 200 -34.71 7.94 -22.50
CA LEU A 200 -33.72 8.74 -21.79
C LEU A 200 -34.04 10.24 -21.87
N LEU A 201 -34.51 10.72 -23.02
CA LEU A 201 -34.92 12.12 -23.18
C LEU A 201 -36.14 12.44 -22.29
N GLN A 202 -37.11 11.53 -22.19
CA GLN A 202 -38.26 11.69 -21.28
C GLN A 202 -37.84 11.73 -19.81
N LEU A 203 -36.87 10.89 -19.41
CA LEU A 203 -36.29 10.90 -18.07
C LEU A 203 -35.61 12.24 -17.76
N GLN A 204 -34.91 12.84 -18.73
CA GLN A 204 -34.26 14.14 -18.54
C GLN A 204 -35.27 15.29 -18.44
N VAL A 205 -36.35 15.26 -19.24
CA VAL A 205 -37.41 16.27 -19.19
C VAL A 205 -38.18 16.21 -17.88
N SER A 206 -38.53 15.01 -17.40
CA SER A 206 -39.20 14.83 -16.11
C SER A 206 -38.33 15.28 -14.93
N LYS A 207 -37.00 15.04 -14.96
CA LYS A 207 -36.05 15.60 -14.00
C LYS A 207 -36.01 17.13 -14.05
N ARG A 208 -35.95 17.74 -15.24
CA ARG A 208 -35.95 19.21 -15.40
C ARG A 208 -37.25 19.86 -14.90
N ARG A 209 -38.42 19.27 -15.18
CA ARG A 209 -39.72 19.76 -14.66
C ARG A 209 -39.83 19.67 -13.14
N ARG A 210 -39.23 18.64 -12.52
CA ARG A 210 -39.16 18.53 -11.05
C ARG A 210 -38.24 19.61 -10.45
N LEU A 211 -37.17 19.99 -11.16
CA LEU A 211 -36.26 21.05 -10.74
C LEU A 211 -36.89 22.45 -10.88
N SER A 212 -37.63 22.72 -11.96
CA SER A 212 -38.28 24.03 -12.16
C SER A 212 -39.39 24.33 -11.15
N ARG A 213 -40.05 23.30 -10.58
CA ARG A 213 -41.05 23.48 -9.50
C ARG A 213 -40.43 23.86 -8.14
N ARG A 214 -39.11 23.78 -7.99
CA ARG A 214 -38.40 24.15 -6.75
C ARG A 214 -37.85 25.58 -6.75
N GLU A 215 -37.90 26.29 -7.87
CA GLU A 215 -37.27 27.62 -7.99
C GLU A 215 -37.97 28.73 -7.18
N ASP A 216 -39.23 28.55 -6.77
CA ASP A 216 -39.96 29.58 -6.01
C ASP A 216 -39.63 29.62 -4.50
N GLY A 217 -38.77 28.71 -4.02
CA GLY A 217 -38.21 28.72 -2.65
C GLY A 217 -36.67 28.58 -2.63
N GLY A 218 -36.02 28.68 -3.80
CA GLY A 218 -34.69 28.11 -4.03
C GLY A 218 -33.51 28.85 -3.40
N LEU A 219 -33.62 30.13 -3.06
CA LEU A 219 -32.45 30.88 -2.59
C LEU A 219 -32.12 30.58 -1.11
N ILE A 220 -33.13 30.47 -0.25
CA ILE A 220 -32.96 30.21 1.18
C ILE A 220 -32.52 28.75 1.41
N ASP A 221 -33.15 27.80 0.72
CA ASP A 221 -32.78 26.37 0.75
C ASP A 221 -31.36 26.08 0.20
N VAL A 222 -30.85 26.94 -0.68
CA VAL A 222 -29.49 26.85 -1.21
C VAL A 222 -28.50 27.47 -0.24
N LEU A 223 -28.84 28.59 0.41
CA LEU A 223 -28.00 29.19 1.45
C LEU A 223 -27.86 28.25 2.66
N ASP A 224 -28.96 27.64 3.11
CA ASP A 224 -28.93 26.67 4.23
C ASP A 224 -28.07 25.44 3.88
N LYS A 225 -28.16 24.94 2.63
CA LYS A 225 -27.29 23.84 2.17
C LYS A 225 -25.83 24.25 2.02
N ILE A 226 -25.54 25.49 1.62
CA ILE A 226 -24.18 25.99 1.56
C ILE A 226 -23.61 26.08 2.97
N GLU A 227 -24.37 26.59 3.94
CA GLU A 227 -23.97 26.65 5.33
C GLU A 227 -23.73 25.24 5.92
N GLU A 228 -24.63 24.29 5.65
CA GLU A 228 -24.47 22.88 6.04
C GLU A 228 -23.18 22.26 5.46
N VAL A 229 -22.88 22.51 4.19
CA VAL A 229 -21.67 22.00 3.53
C VAL A 229 -20.41 22.69 4.04
N VAL A 230 -20.47 23.98 4.39
CA VAL A 230 -19.35 24.71 5.00
C VAL A 230 -19.03 24.16 6.40
N LEU A 231 -20.05 23.90 7.21
CA LEU A 231 -19.89 23.27 8.53
C LEU A 231 -19.33 21.84 8.40
N ALA A 232 -19.82 21.06 7.44
CA ALA A 232 -19.28 19.72 7.16
C ALA A 232 -17.83 19.76 6.65
N ALA A 233 -17.48 20.75 5.83
CA ALA A 233 -16.12 20.93 5.30
C ALA A 233 -15.12 21.36 6.38
N GLN A 234 -15.55 22.14 7.37
CA GLN A 234 -14.73 22.48 8.55
C GLN A 234 -14.44 21.23 9.40
N GLY A 235 -15.45 20.40 9.65
CA GLY A 235 -15.23 19.10 10.32
C GLY A 235 -14.28 18.18 9.54
N LEU A 236 -14.23 18.28 8.20
CA LEU A 236 -13.31 17.50 7.37
C LEU A 236 -11.86 17.99 7.44
N GLN A 237 -11.63 19.29 7.63
CA GLN A 237 -10.29 19.85 7.89
C GLN A 237 -9.75 19.37 9.24
N ASP A 238 -10.60 19.31 10.27
CA ASP A 238 -10.23 18.79 11.59
C ASP A 238 -9.91 17.29 11.55
N VAL A 239 -10.66 16.51 10.75
CA VAL A 239 -10.36 15.10 10.47
C VAL A 239 -9.04 14.94 9.72
N SER A 240 -8.74 15.82 8.75
CA SER A 240 -7.48 15.82 8.02
C SER A 240 -6.29 16.17 8.93
N SER A 241 -6.45 17.14 9.83
CA SER A 241 -5.47 17.49 10.86
C SER A 241 -5.21 16.32 11.80
N THR A 242 -6.26 15.70 12.35
CA THR A 242 -6.10 14.56 13.26
C THR A 242 -5.49 13.35 12.56
N MET A 243 -5.84 13.07 11.30
CA MET A 243 -5.16 12.05 10.50
C MET A 243 -3.69 12.36 10.29
N LYS A 244 -3.34 13.63 10.05
CA LYS A 244 -1.95 14.07 9.91
C LYS A 244 -1.18 13.91 11.21
N ASP A 245 -1.77 14.29 12.34
CA ASP A 245 -1.17 14.13 13.68
C ASP A 245 -0.99 12.64 14.03
N LEU A 246 -1.96 11.79 13.68
CA LEU A 246 -1.85 10.33 13.80
C LEU A 246 -0.74 9.77 12.88
N MET A 247 -0.63 10.25 11.64
CA MET A 247 0.44 9.88 10.72
C MET A 247 1.81 10.33 11.22
N ASP A 248 1.92 11.51 11.84
CA ASP A 248 3.16 12.02 12.43
C ASP A 248 3.53 11.23 13.70
N MET A 249 2.55 10.85 14.53
CA MET A 249 2.75 9.91 15.65
C MET A 249 3.20 8.52 15.18
N VAL A 250 2.60 7.99 14.11
CA VAL A 250 2.99 6.69 13.55
C VAL A 250 4.37 6.79 12.89
N SER A 251 4.67 7.85 12.15
CA SER A 251 5.97 8.07 11.50
C SER A 251 7.11 8.27 12.51
N SER A 252 6.83 8.91 13.65
CA SER A 252 7.77 9.02 14.76
C SER A 252 7.89 7.72 15.58
N ASN A 253 6.85 6.89 15.64
CA ASN A 253 6.85 5.59 16.33
C ASN A 253 7.37 4.41 15.48
N ILE A 254 7.35 4.46 14.14
CA ILE A 254 7.83 3.39 13.26
C ILE A 254 9.34 3.10 13.47
N ARG A 255 10.09 4.05 14.06
CA ARG A 255 11.52 3.87 14.40
C ARG A 255 11.78 3.37 15.82
N ARG A 256 10.75 3.09 16.63
CA ARG A 256 10.92 2.52 17.97
C ARG A 256 10.89 0.99 17.88
N VAL A 257 11.94 0.35 18.38
CA VAL A 257 11.95 -1.10 18.60
C VAL A 257 10.95 -1.39 19.71
N PHE A 258 9.84 -2.04 19.38
CA PHE A 258 8.90 -2.54 20.39
C PHE A 258 9.50 -3.79 21.03
N LEU A 259 9.99 -3.65 22.26
CA LEU A 259 10.33 -4.79 23.09
C LEU A 259 9.03 -5.39 23.63
N SER A 260 8.83 -6.69 23.46
CA SER A 260 7.83 -7.41 24.25
C SER A 260 8.12 -7.24 25.74
N GLU A 261 7.12 -7.42 26.59
CA GLU A 261 7.29 -7.31 28.06
C GLU A 261 8.43 -8.20 28.58
N ALA A 262 8.57 -9.42 28.05
CA ALA A 262 9.66 -10.33 28.39
C ALA A 262 11.04 -9.79 27.96
N GLN A 263 11.14 -9.18 26.77
CA GLN A 263 12.38 -8.58 26.29
C GLN A 263 12.73 -7.31 27.09
N ALA A 264 11.75 -6.48 27.39
CA ALA A 264 11.92 -5.30 28.22
C ALA A 264 12.41 -5.69 29.62
N ALA A 265 11.81 -6.72 30.24
CA ALA A 265 12.23 -7.26 31.53
C ALA A 265 13.68 -7.81 31.48
N ALA A 266 14.05 -8.54 30.43
CA ALA A 266 15.40 -9.06 30.27
C ALA A 266 16.46 -7.95 30.12
N VAL A 267 16.19 -6.94 29.30
CA VAL A 267 17.08 -5.78 29.13
C VAL A 267 17.16 -4.98 30.44
N LYS A 268 16.02 -4.78 31.11
CA LYS A 268 15.96 -4.10 32.41
C LYS A 268 16.85 -4.82 33.42
N GLN A 269 16.70 -6.14 33.55
CA GLN A 269 17.50 -6.96 34.46
C GLN A 269 19.01 -6.90 34.13
N ALA A 270 19.38 -6.89 32.84
CA ALA A 270 20.77 -6.82 32.42
C ALA A 270 21.47 -5.51 32.79
N PHE A 271 20.72 -4.40 32.83
CA PHE A 271 21.24 -3.06 33.11
C PHE A 271 20.75 -2.48 34.45
N THR A 272 20.34 -3.35 35.38
CA THR A 272 19.98 -2.97 36.74
C THR A 272 21.20 -3.02 37.66
N CYS A 273 21.36 -1.99 38.49
CA CYS A 273 22.36 -1.99 39.55
C CYS A 273 21.98 -2.99 40.64
N ILE A 274 22.88 -3.91 40.99
CA ILE A 274 22.62 -4.94 42.02
C ILE A 274 22.39 -4.32 43.41
N ILE A 275 22.92 -3.11 43.63
CA ILE A 275 22.87 -2.42 44.94
C ILE A 275 21.62 -1.54 45.06
N CYS A 276 21.42 -0.59 44.14
CA CYS A 276 20.30 0.34 44.21
C CYS A 276 19.04 -0.12 43.47
N GLN A 277 19.11 -1.22 42.72
CA GLN A 277 18.02 -1.74 41.87
C GLN A 277 17.50 -0.77 40.80
N GLY A 278 18.19 0.34 40.59
CA GLY A 278 17.91 1.33 39.55
C GLY A 278 18.70 1.11 38.26
N PRO A 279 18.48 1.98 37.25
CA PRO A 279 19.25 1.96 36.02
C PRO A 279 20.73 2.25 36.32
N VAL A 280 21.63 1.51 35.68
CA VAL A 280 23.06 1.68 35.91
C VAL A 280 23.56 3.02 35.35
N VAL A 281 24.16 3.83 36.20
CA VAL A 281 24.81 5.11 35.88
C VAL A 281 26.31 4.98 36.14
N GLU A 282 27.13 5.32 35.15
CA GLU A 282 28.57 5.04 35.15
C GLU A 282 28.86 3.55 35.45
N PRO A 283 28.65 2.67 34.46
CA PRO A 283 28.63 1.23 34.66
C PRO A 283 29.97 0.67 35.16
N MET A 284 29.88 -0.13 36.21
CA MET A 284 31.01 -0.85 36.78
C MET A 284 30.87 -2.34 36.50
N VAL A 285 31.91 -2.94 35.92
CA VAL A 285 32.01 -4.37 35.65
C VAL A 285 33.05 -5.00 36.57
N SER A 286 32.85 -6.27 36.90
CA SER A 286 33.86 -7.02 37.65
C SER A 286 34.36 -8.24 36.90
N THR A 287 35.68 -8.47 36.95
CA THR A 287 36.35 -9.64 36.37
C THR A 287 36.11 -10.92 37.16
N CYS A 288 35.83 -10.83 38.48
CA CYS A 288 35.60 -12.02 39.32
C CYS A 288 34.37 -12.84 38.89
N CYS A 289 33.33 -12.19 38.36
CA CYS A 289 32.12 -12.83 37.85
C CYS A 289 31.78 -12.43 36.41
N GLN A 290 32.71 -11.74 35.73
CA GLN A 290 32.58 -11.28 34.34
C GLN A 290 31.24 -10.61 34.05
N SER A 291 30.82 -9.69 34.92
CA SER A 291 29.47 -9.12 34.87
C SER A 291 29.47 -7.63 35.15
N LEU A 292 28.47 -6.95 34.58
CA LEU A 292 28.01 -5.66 35.08
C LEU A 292 27.52 -5.83 36.53
N ILE A 293 27.97 -4.95 37.41
CA ILE A 293 27.68 -4.96 38.84
C ILE A 293 26.69 -3.86 39.19
N GLY A 294 26.95 -2.63 38.76
CA GLY A 294 26.11 -1.51 39.12
C GLY A 294 26.72 -0.15 38.86
N CYS A 295 26.13 0.86 39.48
CA CYS A 295 26.59 2.23 39.40
C CYS A 295 27.92 2.41 40.12
N ARG A 296 28.77 3.29 39.59
CA ARG A 296 30.05 3.65 40.22
C ARG A 296 29.93 4.07 41.69
N SER A 297 29.05 5.03 41.97
CA SER A 297 28.82 5.52 43.34
C SER A 297 28.38 4.40 44.29
N CYS A 298 27.51 3.50 43.82
CA CYS A 298 27.03 2.36 44.62
C CYS A 298 28.17 1.39 44.92
N THR A 299 29.00 1.05 43.93
CA THR A 299 30.11 0.11 44.14
C THR A 299 31.24 0.71 44.98
N GLU A 300 31.53 2.00 44.82
CA GLU A 300 32.52 2.70 45.66
C GLU A 300 32.06 2.75 47.12
N GLU A 301 30.77 3.00 47.36
CA GLU A 301 30.21 2.97 48.72
C GLU A 301 30.20 1.56 49.32
N TRP A 302 29.89 0.55 48.50
CA TRP A 302 29.94 -0.85 48.92
C TRP A 302 31.35 -1.28 49.35
N GLN A 303 32.37 -0.88 48.59
CA GLN A 303 33.77 -1.22 48.89
C GLN A 303 34.29 -0.64 50.21
N LYS A 304 33.71 0.45 50.70
CA LYS A 304 34.04 0.99 52.03
C LYS A 304 33.62 0.05 53.16
N ASN A 305 32.59 -0.76 52.92
CA ASN A 305 31.92 -1.57 53.94
C ASN A 305 32.12 -3.09 53.74
N SER A 306 32.57 -3.53 52.56
CA SER A 306 32.71 -4.94 52.22
C SER A 306 33.79 -5.17 51.17
N ILE A 307 34.62 -6.20 51.39
CA ILE A 307 35.59 -6.70 50.41
C ILE A 307 34.96 -7.69 49.41
N PHE A 308 33.72 -8.14 49.66
CA PHE A 308 33.08 -9.17 48.86
C PHE A 308 32.28 -8.59 47.70
N CYS A 309 32.33 -9.27 46.55
CA CYS A 309 31.53 -8.93 45.40
C CYS A 309 30.03 -9.02 45.73
N PRO A 310 29.21 -7.98 45.46
CA PRO A 310 27.78 -8.00 45.74
C PRO A 310 27.03 -9.04 44.89
N LYS A 311 27.63 -9.50 43.76
CA LYS A 311 27.05 -10.52 42.88
C LYS A 311 27.46 -11.94 43.28
N CYS A 312 28.75 -12.26 43.22
CA CYS A 312 29.26 -13.64 43.38
C CYS A 312 29.93 -13.91 44.73
N ARG A 313 30.08 -12.89 45.60
CA ARG A 313 30.74 -12.98 46.91
C ARG A 313 32.23 -13.36 46.89
N ALA A 314 32.93 -13.22 45.75
CA ALA A 314 34.39 -13.28 45.72
C ALA A 314 35.03 -12.18 46.58
N ASP A 315 36.15 -12.47 47.25
CA ASP A 315 36.83 -11.64 48.26
C ASP A 315 37.85 -10.64 47.69
N ASP A 316 38.11 -10.70 46.39
CA ASP A 316 39.05 -9.86 45.64
C ASP A 316 38.35 -8.74 44.83
N PHE A 317 37.12 -8.38 45.23
CA PHE A 317 36.26 -7.45 44.51
C PHE A 317 36.89 -6.08 44.24
N GLY A 318 37.70 -5.58 45.17
CA GLY A 318 38.37 -4.27 45.07
C GLY A 318 39.32 -4.18 43.88
N HIS A 319 40.07 -5.25 43.61
CA HIS A 319 41.07 -5.30 42.54
C HIS A 319 40.47 -5.69 41.18
N ASN A 320 39.32 -6.35 41.23
CA ASN A 320 38.63 -6.89 40.06
C ASN A 320 37.57 -5.94 39.49
N MET A 321 37.57 -4.67 39.88
CA MET A 321 36.56 -3.71 39.48
C MET A 321 37.08 -2.76 38.40
N GLN A 322 36.31 -2.61 37.32
CA GLN A 322 36.64 -1.70 36.23
C GLN A 322 35.43 -0.88 35.81
N ARG A 323 35.68 0.40 35.53
CA ARG A 323 34.69 1.27 34.91
C ARG A 323 34.59 0.94 33.42
N LEU A 324 33.38 0.68 32.96
CA LEU A 324 33.11 0.52 31.54
C LEU A 324 32.80 1.90 30.93
N THR A 325 33.64 2.32 29.97
CA THR A 325 33.51 3.60 29.26
C THR A 325 32.95 3.38 27.85
N GLY A 326 32.45 4.44 27.22
CA GLY A 326 31.97 4.40 25.84
C GLY A 326 30.57 3.83 25.63
N ILE A 327 29.89 3.36 26.68
CA ILE A 327 28.50 2.88 26.60
C ILE A 327 27.49 3.73 27.38
N SER A 328 27.94 4.81 28.04
CA SER A 328 27.05 5.65 28.87
C SER A 328 25.88 6.21 28.08
N ASP A 329 26.12 6.66 26.84
CA ASP A 329 25.09 7.23 25.97
C ASP A 329 24.09 6.16 25.49
N ALA A 330 24.55 4.91 25.33
CA ALA A 330 23.67 3.79 25.03
C ALA A 330 22.79 3.44 26.24
N LEU A 331 23.35 3.50 27.45
CA LEU A 331 22.60 3.25 28.68
C LEU A 331 21.58 4.35 29.00
N SER A 332 21.84 5.61 28.65
CA SER A 332 20.85 6.68 28.84
C SER A 332 19.60 6.46 27.98
N VAL A 333 19.75 5.93 26.76
CA VAL A 333 18.60 5.57 25.92
C VAL A 333 17.74 4.48 26.57
N PHE A 334 18.36 3.47 27.20
CA PHE A 334 17.61 2.42 27.91
C PHE A 334 16.92 2.92 29.17
N LYS A 335 17.51 3.89 29.87
CA LYS A 335 16.88 4.52 31.03
C LYS A 335 15.53 5.12 30.67
N ASP A 336 15.49 5.90 29.59
CA ASP A 336 14.27 6.57 29.13
C ASP A 336 13.24 5.59 28.55
N LEU A 337 13.66 4.40 28.10
CA LEU A 337 12.77 3.39 27.52
C LEU A 337 12.19 2.40 28.54
N LEU A 338 12.87 2.13 29.65
CA LEU A 338 12.57 0.98 30.54
C LEU A 338 12.30 1.37 32.01
N TRP A 339 12.56 2.61 32.39
CA TRP A 339 12.44 3.12 33.76
C TRP A 339 11.64 4.43 33.85
N GLU A 340 10.70 4.67 32.92
CA GLU A 340 9.62 5.66 33.09
C GLU A 340 8.65 5.27 34.23
#